data_AF-A1ZZC7-F1
#
_entry.id   AF-A1ZZC7-F1
#
_cell.length_a   1.000
_cell.length_b   1.000
_cell.length_c   1.000
_cell.angle_alpha   90.00
_cell.angle_beta   90.00
_cell.angle_gamma   90.00
#
_symmetry.space_group_name_H-M   'P 1'
#
loop_
_entity.id
_entity.type
_entity.pdbx_description
1 polymer ?
#
loop_
_entity_poly.entity_id
_entity_poly.type
_entity_poly.pdbx_seq_one_letter_code
_entity_poly.pdbx_strand_id
1 'polypeptide(L)'
;MQSTDLNQEVQNIAIPQSIIDLFAQSLQARLEAFVFNGDILLECAQIEDYHQLANHLQASIFSLQAMLNEYELLGKLRQAQG
;
A
#
# COMPACT_ATOMS: atom_id res chain seq x y z
N MET A 1 -0.91 32.65 -29.12
CA MET A 1 -1.43 31.89 -27.96
C MET A 1 -1.90 30.56 -28.51
N GLN A 2 -1.04 29.55 -28.51
CA GLN A 2 -1.43 28.19 -28.89
C GLN A 2 -2.14 27.58 -27.67
N SER A 3 -3.43 27.31 -27.84
CA SER A 3 -4.23 26.54 -26.89
C SER A 3 -3.59 25.15 -26.79
N THR A 4 -3.05 24.81 -25.63
CA THR A 4 -2.78 23.41 -25.27
C THR A 4 -4.14 22.75 -25.04
N ASP A 5 -4.80 22.36 -26.13
CA ASP A 5 -5.83 21.33 -26.10
C ASP A 5 -5.13 20.01 -25.78
N LEU A 6 -4.83 19.82 -24.50
CA LEU A 6 -4.46 18.54 -23.92
C LEU A 6 -5.67 17.62 -24.08
N ASN A 7 -5.67 16.88 -25.19
CA ASN A 7 -6.45 15.69 -25.50
C ASN A 7 -7.37 15.26 -24.35
N GLN A 8 -8.61 15.75 -24.39
CA GLN A 8 -9.72 15.21 -23.60
C GLN A 8 -10.00 13.73 -23.95
N GLU A 9 -9.40 13.20 -25.02
CA GLU A 9 -9.50 11.81 -25.46
C GLU A 9 -8.71 10.81 -24.59
N VAL A 10 -7.81 11.23 -23.70
CA VAL A 10 -7.05 10.31 -22.82
C VAL A 10 -7.76 10.05 -21.47
N GLN A 11 -8.90 10.69 -21.19
CA GLN A 11 -9.54 10.65 -19.87
C GLN A 11 -10.58 9.54 -19.65
N ASN A 12 -10.63 8.51 -20.48
CA ASN A 12 -11.59 7.41 -20.26
C ASN A 12 -11.01 6.01 -20.50
N ILE A 13 -9.76 5.78 -20.08
CA ILE A 13 -9.24 4.42 -19.99
C ILE A 13 -9.78 3.83 -18.69
N ALA A 14 -10.88 3.08 -18.79
CA ALA A 14 -11.35 2.27 -17.68
C ALA A 14 -10.23 1.33 -17.24
N ILE A 15 -9.87 1.37 -15.96
CA ILE A 15 -8.86 0.48 -15.39
C ILE A 15 -9.41 -0.94 -15.48
N PRO A 16 -8.71 -1.91 -16.11
CA PRO A 16 -9.22 -3.26 -16.22
C PRO A 16 -9.39 -3.91 -14.83
N GLN A 17 -10.46 -4.69 -14.64
CA GLN A 17 -10.69 -5.42 -13.38
C GLN A 17 -9.51 -6.32 -12.99
N SER A 18 -8.82 -6.91 -13.98
CA SER A 18 -7.61 -7.72 -13.75
C SER A 18 -6.47 -6.93 -13.09
N ILE A 19 -6.36 -5.62 -13.35
CA ILE A 19 -5.38 -4.75 -12.70
C ILE A 19 -5.77 -4.47 -11.25
N ILE A 20 -7.08 -4.29 -10.99
CA ILE A 20 -7.60 -4.10 -9.64
C ILE A 20 -7.43 -5.38 -8.80
N ASP A 21 -7.67 -6.54 -9.40
CA ASP A 21 -7.47 -7.83 -8.74
C ASP A 21 -5.99 -8.09 -8.44
N LEU A 22 -5.09 -7.77 -9.37
CA LEU A 22 -3.64 -7.85 -9.15
C LEU A 22 -3.19 -6.92 -8.02
N PHE A 23 -3.74 -5.70 -7.97
CA PHE A 23 -3.48 -4.75 -6.89
C PHE A 23 -3.98 -5.26 -5.53
N ALA A 24 -5.16 -5.88 -5.50
CA ALA A 24 -5.68 -6.51 -4.28
C ALA A 24 -4.80 -7.66 -3.79
N GLN A 25 -4.33 -8.52 -4.70
CA GLN A 25 -3.42 -9.62 -4.37
C GLN A 25 -2.07 -9.12 -3.87
N SER A 26 -1.53 -8.04 -4.46
CA SER A 26 -0.26 -7.46 -4.00
C SER A 26 -0.36 -6.81 -2.62
N LEU A 27 -1.51 -6.18 -2.31
CA LEU A 27 -1.79 -5.69 -0.97
C LEU A 27 -1.89 -6.85 0.04
N GLN A 28 -2.60 -7.92 -0.31
CA GLN A 28 -2.71 -9.11 0.53
C GLN A 28 -1.33 -9.72 0.83
N ALA A 29 -0.51 -9.95 -0.20
CA ALA A 29 0.82 -10.53 -0.02
C ALA A 29 1.72 -9.67 0.90
N ARG A 30 1.59 -8.34 0.83
CA ARG A 30 2.33 -7.43 1.72
C ARG A 30 1.83 -7.46 3.15
N LEU A 31 0.52 -7.57 3.38
CA LEU A 31 -0.04 -7.76 4.72
C LEU A 31 0.44 -9.09 5.33
N GLU A 32 0.45 -10.16 4.55
CA GLU A 32 0.97 -11.47 4.99
C GLU A 32 2.45 -11.39 5.36
N ALA A 33 3.28 -10.76 4.52
CA ALA A 33 4.70 -10.55 4.80
C ALA A 33 4.92 -9.66 6.03
N PHE A 34 4.08 -8.65 6.25
CA PHE A 34 4.16 -7.78 7.43
C PHE A 34 3.89 -8.57 8.72
N VAL A 35 2.84 -9.40 8.73
CA VAL A 35 2.50 -10.25 9.88
C VAL A 35 3.61 -11.28 10.15
N PHE A 36 4.13 -11.91 9.09
CA PHE A 36 5.22 -12.89 9.22
C PHE A 36 6.47 -12.31 9.90
N ASN A 37 6.77 -11.03 9.63
CA ASN A 37 7.92 -10.34 10.22
C ASN A 37 7.62 -9.70 11.59
N GLY A 38 6.43 -9.88 12.15
CA GLY A 38 6.02 -9.27 13.41
C GLY A 38 6.88 -9.67 14.61
N ASP A 39 7.43 -10.88 14.59
CA ASP A 39 8.23 -11.44 15.69
C ASP A 39 9.57 -10.72 15.91
N ILE A 40 10.10 -10.03 14.90
CA ILE A 40 11.36 -9.26 15.01
C ILE A 40 11.27 -8.20 16.12
N LEU A 41 10.10 -7.61 16.34
CA LEU A 41 9.88 -6.64 17.41
C LEU A 41 10.01 -7.27 18.80
N LEU A 42 9.56 -8.52 18.96
CA LEU A 42 9.70 -9.28 20.19
C LEU A 42 11.17 -9.65 20.43
N GLU A 43 11.89 -10.06 19.38
CA GLU A 43 13.33 -10.34 19.45
C GLU A 43 14.13 -9.11 19.89
N CYS A 44 13.90 -7.94 19.28
CA CYS A 44 14.57 -6.69 19.66
C CYS A 44 14.26 -6.28 21.11
N ALA A 45 13.03 -6.49 21.58
CA ALA A 45 12.64 -6.20 22.96
C ALA A 45 13.33 -7.16 23.96
N GLN A 46 13.50 -8.44 23.60
CA GLN A 46 14.13 -9.44 24.46
C GLN A 46 15.63 -9.19 24.68
N ILE A 47 16.32 -8.62 23.69
CA ILE A 47 17.76 -8.30 23.78
C ILE A 47 18.04 -6.89 24.30
N GLU A 48 17.01 -6.17 24.76
CA GLU A 48 17.10 -4.78 25.26
C GLU A 48 17.73 -3.78 24.26
N ASP A 49 17.68 -4.08 22.96
CA ASP A 49 18.14 -3.15 21.92
C ASP A 49 17.04 -2.14 21.58
N TYR A 50 16.87 -1.17 22.47
CA TYR A 50 15.83 -0.15 22.37
C TYR A 50 15.99 0.75 21.14
N HIS A 51 17.21 0.92 20.61
CA HIS A 51 17.43 1.71 19.40
C HIS A 51 16.94 0.94 18.17
N GLN A 52 17.28 -0.35 18.08
CA GLN A 52 16.83 -1.18 16.97
C GLN A 52 15.31 -1.41 17.05
N LEU A 53 14.76 -1.60 18.25
CA LEU A 53 13.31 -1.68 18.47
C LEU A 53 12.58 -0.42 18.00
N ALA A 54 13.08 0.78 18.35
CA ALA A 54 12.49 2.04 17.90
C ALA A 54 12.48 2.18 16.37
N ASN A 55 13.59 1.80 15.72
CA ASN A 55 13.70 1.82 14.26
C ASN A 55 12.71 0.85 13.60
N HIS A 56 12.60 -0.38 14.10
CA HIS A 56 11.66 -1.36 13.57
C HIS A 56 10.21 -0.90 13.78
N LEU A 57 9.86 -0.38 14.96
CA LEU A 57 8.51 0.16 15.21
C LEU A 57 8.17 1.30 14.25
N GLN A 58 9.11 2.23 14.04
CA GLN A 58 8.91 3.34 13.12
C GLN A 58 8.73 2.86 11.67
N ALA A 59 9.55 1.91 11.22
CA ALA A 59 9.41 1.30 9.91
C ALA A 59 8.06 0.57 9.77
N SER A 60 7.65 -0.17 10.79
CA SER A 60 6.36 -0.87 10.81
C SER A 60 5.18 0.09 10.72
N ILE A 61 5.23 1.22 11.43
CA ILE A 61 4.20 2.27 11.35
C ILE A 61 4.11 2.82 9.92
N PHE A 62 5.24 3.14 9.29
CA PHE A 62 5.23 3.63 7.91
C PHE A 62 4.69 2.60 6.91
N SER A 63 5.07 1.33 7.06
CA SER A 63 4.53 0.25 6.23
C SER A 63 3.02 0.09 6.40
N LEU A 64 2.51 0.16 7.63
CA LEU A 64 1.06 0.09 7.91
C LEU A 64 0.31 1.28 7.31
N GLN A 65 0.86 2.49 7.42
CA GLN A 65 0.25 3.69 6.80
C GLN A 65 0.18 3.56 5.28
N ALA A 66 1.23 3.06 4.64
CA ALA A 66 1.24 2.81 3.21
C ALA A 66 0.18 1.77 2.80
N MET A 67 0.11 0.63 3.51
CA MET A 67 -0.89 -0.40 3.24
C MET A 67 -2.33 0.08 3.48
N LEU A 68 -2.56 0.96 4.47
CA LEU A 68 -3.86 1.58 4.69
C LEU A 68 -4.28 2.46 3.51
N ASN A 69 -3.37 3.31 3.02
CA ASN A 69 -3.65 4.15 1.85
C ASN A 69 -3.97 3.31 0.61
N GLU A 70 -3.26 2.19 0.43
CA GLU A 70 -3.51 1.24 -0.66
C GLU A 70 -4.87 0.54 -0.52
N TYR A 71 -5.25 0.18 0.69
CA TYR A 71 -6.57 -0.37 0.98
C TYR A 71 -7.69 0.64 0.65
N GLU A 72 -7.54 1.90 1.05
CA GLU A 72 -8.49 2.96 0.71
C GLU A 72 -8.57 3.18 -0.80
N LEU A 73 -7.43 3.17 -1.50
CA LEU A 73 -7.37 3.26 -2.95
C LEU A 73 -8.09 2.07 -3.62
N LEU A 74 -7.87 0.85 -3.14
CA LEU A 74 -8.57 -0.33 -3.64
C LEU A 74 -10.08 -0.19 -3.48
N GLY A 75 -10.55 0.35 -2.34
CA GLY A 75 -11.95 0.67 -2.12
C GLY A 75 -12.51 1.64 -3.16
N LYS A 76 -11.80 2.74 -3.43
CA LYS A 76 -12.17 3.73 -4.46
C LYS A 76 -12.18 3.13 -5.87
N LEU A 77 -11.18 2.30 -6.20
CA LEU A 77 -11.10 1.62 -7.50
C LEU A 77 -12.27 0.66 -7.72
N ARG A 78 -12.67 -0.09 -6.69
CA ARG A 78 -13.83 -0.99 -6.77
C ARG A 78 -15.14 -0.23 -6.89
N GLN A 79 -15.29 0.91 -6.21
CA GLN A 79 -16.47 1.78 -6.36
C GLN A 79 -16.58 2.39 -7.75
N ALA A 80 -15.45 2.73 -8.38
CA ALA A 80 -15.43 3.28 -9.74
C ALA A 80 -15.74 2.25 -10.86
N GLN A 81 -15.85 0.96 -10.52
CA GLN A 81 -16.23 -0.12 -11.45
C GLN A 81 -17.73 -0.47 -11.40
N GLY A 82 -18.46 0.01 -10.39
CA GLY A 82 -19.90 -0.20 -10.21
C GLY A 82 -20.71 0.99 -10.69
#